data_AF-A0A972YL56-F1
#
_entry.id   AF-A0A972YL56-F1
#
_cell.length_a   1.000
_cell.length_b   1.000
_cell.length_c   1.000
_cell.angle_alpha   90.00
_cell.angle_beta   90.00
_cell.angle_gamma   90.00
#
_symmetry.space_group_name_H-M   'P 1'
#
loop_
_entity.id
_entity.type
_entity.pdbx_description
1 polymer ?
#
loop_
_entity_poly.entity_id
_entity_poly.type
_entity_poly.pdbx_seq_one_letter_code
_entity_poly.pdbx_strand_id
1 'polypeptide(L)'
;LEGKEEQVREVLYGVYCGGTKPGMRAVKKGDWKLIKYDVLEGSVRETQLFNLKDNPDELLREHHDPAVVALTGNRPKPNQVNLADDPKWAAKLAEMEALLLAEQKRLNDPYRLWDQPKD
;
A
#
# COMPACT_ATOMS: atom_id res chain seq x y z
N LEU A 1 6.74 26.28 0.62
CA LEU A 1 6.19 26.01 -0.72
C LEU A 1 5.27 24.80 -0.58
N GLU A 2 3.98 24.97 -0.80
CA GLU A 2 3.11 23.82 -1.01
C GLU A 2 3.24 23.46 -2.48
N GLY A 3 3.91 22.35 -2.79
CA GLY A 3 4.15 21.85 -4.15
C GLY A 3 2.85 21.40 -4.81
N LYS A 4 2.00 22.37 -5.14
CA LYS A 4 0.69 22.19 -5.77
C LYS A 4 0.86 22.37 -7.29
N GLU A 5 1.42 21.36 -7.93
CA GLU A 5 1.40 21.24 -9.40
C GLU A 5 0.36 20.23 -9.85
N GLU A 6 -0.09 20.39 -11.10
CA GLU A 6 -1.03 19.48 -11.74
C GLU A 6 -0.40 18.08 -11.87
N GLN A 7 -1.14 17.04 -11.49
CA GLN A 7 -0.62 15.70 -11.41
C GLN A 7 -0.43 15.14 -12.83
N VAL A 8 0.81 15.06 -13.31
CA VAL A 8 1.13 14.59 -14.67
C VAL A 8 0.79 13.11 -14.89
N ARG A 9 0.75 12.31 -13.82
CA ARG A 9 0.55 10.85 -13.88
C ARG A 9 -0.65 10.42 -13.06
N GLU A 10 -1.52 9.62 -13.68
CA GLU A 10 -2.68 9.02 -13.01
C GLU A 10 -2.29 7.93 -12.00
N VAL A 11 -1.21 7.19 -12.28
CA VAL A 11 -0.72 6.08 -11.47
C VAL A 11 0.74 6.32 -11.10
N LEU A 12 1.05 6.14 -9.82
CA LEU A 12 2.42 6.08 -9.31
C LEU A 12 2.73 4.65 -8.90
N TYR A 13 3.80 4.10 -9.45
CA TYR A 13 4.33 2.79 -9.12
C TYR A 13 5.63 2.93 -8.32
N GLY A 14 5.74 2.22 -7.20
CA GLY A 14 6.87 2.26 -6.29
C GLY A 14 7.45 0.87 -6.05
N VAL A 15 8.78 0.80 -5.98
CA VAL A 15 9.53 -0.44 -5.75
C VAL A 15 10.56 -0.21 -4.68
N TYR A 16 10.68 -1.17 -3.76
CA TYR A 16 11.83 -1.29 -2.88
C TYR A 16 12.32 -2.73 -2.82
N CYS A 17 13.59 -2.93 -3.17
CA CYS A 17 14.22 -4.25 -3.25
C CYS A 17 15.57 -4.29 -2.50
N GLY A 18 15.75 -3.53 -1.42
CA GLY A 18 17.03 -3.47 -0.69
C GLY A 18 17.44 -4.77 0.02
N GLY A 19 16.48 -5.67 0.31
CA GLY A 19 16.72 -6.95 0.97
C GLY A 19 16.44 -8.17 0.09
N THR A 20 15.77 -9.16 0.66
CA THR A 20 15.30 -10.35 -0.08
C THR A 20 14.30 -9.96 -1.15
N LYS A 21 14.23 -10.76 -2.21
CA LYS A 21 13.26 -10.59 -3.29
C LYS A 21 12.02 -11.46 -3.00
N PRO A 22 10.82 -11.06 -3.43
CA PRO A 22 10.48 -9.94 -4.32
C PRO A 22 10.64 -8.51 -3.75
N GLY A 23 10.59 -8.35 -2.43
CA GLY A 23 10.67 -7.06 -1.76
C GLY A 23 9.30 -6.40 -1.60
N MET A 24 9.26 -5.08 -1.69
CA MET A 24 8.03 -4.30 -1.55
C MET A 24 7.60 -3.71 -2.89
N ARG A 25 6.30 -3.66 -3.13
CA ARG A 25 5.69 -2.96 -4.26
C ARG A 25 4.54 -2.10 -3.81
N ALA A 26 4.34 -0.97 -4.48
CA ALA A 26 3.22 -0.11 -4.22
C ALA A 26 2.66 0.49 -5.50
N VAL A 27 1.34 0.72 -5.50
CA VAL A 27 0.67 1.57 -6.49
C VAL A 27 -0.18 2.60 -5.76
N LYS A 28 -0.21 3.81 -6.30
CA LYS A 28 -1.16 4.87 -5.93
C LYS A 28 -1.93 5.32 -7.15
N LYS A 29 -3.26 5.36 -7.06
CA LYS A 29 -4.16 5.91 -8.07
C LYS A 29 -5.30 6.67 -7.39
N GLY A 30 -5.45 7.95 -7.71
CA GLY A 30 -6.36 8.84 -6.99
C GLY A 30 -6.06 8.85 -5.49
N ASP A 31 -7.10 8.63 -4.69
CA ASP A 31 -7.05 8.54 -3.23
C ASP A 31 -6.60 7.18 -2.70
N TRP A 32 -6.36 6.19 -3.57
CA TRP A 32 -6.07 4.83 -3.12
C TRP A 32 -4.59 4.51 -3.23
N LYS A 33 -4.07 3.85 -2.19
CA LYS A 33 -2.72 3.29 -2.18
C LYS A 33 -2.77 1.83 -1.74
N LEU A 34 -2.11 0.98 -2.51
CA LEU A 34 -1.83 -0.41 -2.18
C LEU A 34 -0.33 -0.56 -1.96
N ILE A 35 0.05 -1.29 -0.91
CA ILE A 35 1.43 -1.71 -0.65
C ILE A 35 1.40 -3.20 -0.38
N LYS A 36 2.32 -3.95 -1.01
CA LYS A 36 2.52 -5.37 -0.75
C LYS A 36 3.96 -5.62 -0.37
N TYR A 37 4.14 -6.46 0.65
CA TYR A 37 5.42 -6.86 1.21
C TYR A 37 5.61 -8.35 0.95
N ASP A 38 6.69 -8.74 0.31
CA ASP A 38 7.14 -10.13 0.20
C ASP A 38 8.62 -10.16 0.53
N VAL A 39 8.90 -10.23 1.83
CA VAL A 39 10.22 -9.99 2.41
C VAL A 39 10.62 -11.14 3.32
N LEU A 40 11.88 -11.11 3.77
CA LEU A 40 12.47 -12.13 4.64
C LEU A 40 12.28 -13.54 4.06
N GLU A 41 12.63 -13.71 2.79
CA GLU A 41 12.50 -14.98 2.04
C GLU A 41 11.06 -15.55 2.02
N GLY A 42 10.06 -14.65 2.07
CA GLY A 42 8.64 -15.01 2.05
C GLY A 42 8.07 -15.38 3.41
N SER A 43 8.85 -15.25 4.49
CA SER A 43 8.33 -15.43 5.85
C SER A 43 7.40 -14.29 6.29
N VAL A 44 7.48 -13.13 5.63
CA VAL A 44 6.55 -12.01 5.83
C VAL A 44 5.92 -11.65 4.51
N ARG A 45 4.59 -11.81 4.46
CA ARG A 45 3.72 -11.51 3.33
C ARG A 45 2.53 -10.70 3.81
N GLU A 46 2.52 -9.43 3.45
CA GLU A 46 1.53 -8.49 3.97
C GLU A 46 0.98 -7.63 2.85
N THR A 47 -0.32 -7.36 2.93
CA THR A 47 -1.03 -6.48 2.00
C THR A 47 -1.64 -5.33 2.80
N GLN A 48 -1.38 -4.11 2.35
CA GLN A 48 -1.91 -2.90 2.95
C GLN A 48 -2.68 -2.06 1.93
N LEU A 49 -3.91 -1.69 2.25
CA LEU A 49 -4.77 -0.85 1.43
C LEU A 49 -5.21 0.37 2.24
N PHE A 50 -5.00 1.56 1.67
CA PHE A 50 -5.37 2.83 2.29
C PHE A 50 -6.18 3.71 1.34
N ASN A 51 -7.21 4.34 1.90
CA ASN A 51 -7.83 5.52 1.30
C ASN A 51 -7.17 6.77 1.90
N LEU A 52 -6.30 7.43 1.14
CA LEU A 52 -5.50 8.58 1.54
C LEU A 52 -6.32 9.85 1.78
N LYS A 53 -7.56 9.92 1.29
CA LYS A 53 -8.46 11.03 1.64
C LYS A 53 -8.92 10.93 3.09
N ASP A 54 -9.17 9.70 3.56
CA ASP A 54 -9.63 9.42 4.92
C ASP A 54 -8.47 9.13 5.89
N ASN A 55 -7.38 8.55 5.39
CA ASN A 55 -6.18 8.13 6.11
C ASN A 55 -4.90 8.65 5.39
N PRO A 56 -4.66 9.98 5.38
CA PRO A 56 -3.55 10.59 4.63
C PRO A 56 -2.17 10.17 5.12
N ASP A 57 -2.06 9.77 6.39
CA ASP A 57 -0.80 9.38 7.04
C ASP A 57 -0.60 7.85 7.04
N GLU A 58 -1.45 7.10 6.34
CA GLU A 58 -1.34 5.63 6.18
C GLU A 58 -1.30 4.89 7.54
N LEU A 59 -2.07 5.40 8.51
CA LEU A 59 -2.09 4.88 9.87
C LEU A 59 -2.62 3.44 9.92
N LEU A 60 -2.02 2.66 10.80
CA LEU A 60 -2.38 1.28 11.14
C LEU A 60 -3.06 1.21 12.53
N ARG A 61 -3.64 0.06 12.87
CA ARG A 61 -4.27 -0.18 14.18
C ARG A 61 -3.34 0.08 15.36
N GLU A 62 -2.04 -0.15 15.19
CA GLU A 62 -1.02 0.08 16.22
C GLU A 62 -0.91 1.57 16.60
N HIS A 63 -1.30 2.48 15.72
CA HIS A 63 -1.34 3.93 16.01
C HIS A 63 -2.51 4.33 16.90
N HIS A 64 -3.49 3.44 17.10
CA HIS A 64 -4.61 3.66 18.01
C HIS A 64 -4.28 3.26 19.45
N ASP A 65 -3.10 2.65 19.67
CA ASP A 65 -2.67 2.25 21.02
C ASP A 65 -2.60 3.48 21.94
N PRO A 66 -3.19 3.43 23.15
CA PRO A 66 -3.23 4.58 24.06
C PRO A 66 -1.86 5.16 24.40
N ALA A 67 -0.81 4.33 24.47
CA ALA A 67 0.55 4.80 24.73
C ALA A 67 1.13 5.56 23.52
N VAL A 68 0.84 5.10 22.30
CA VAL A 68 1.24 5.79 21.06
C VAL A 68 0.49 7.11 20.91
N VAL A 69 -0.81 7.13 21.21
CA VAL A 69 -1.63 8.35 21.21
C VAL A 69 -1.11 9.34 22.26
N ALA A 70 -0.78 8.88 23.46
CA ALA A 70 -0.23 9.74 24.52
C ALA A 70 1.14 10.33 24.13
N LEU A 71 1.99 9.55 23.46
CA LEU A 71 3.32 9.97 23.03
C LEU A 71 3.30 10.95 21.84
N THR A 72 2.45 10.68 20.85
CA THR A 72 2.43 11.43 19.57
C THR A 72 1.41 12.56 19.54
N GLY A 73 0.39 12.51 20.39
CA GLY A 73 -0.77 13.40 20.35
C GLY A 73 -1.72 13.14 19.18
N ASN A 74 -1.37 12.23 18.25
CA ASN A 74 -2.23 11.87 17.14
C ASN A 74 -3.41 11.02 17.65
N ARG A 75 -4.63 11.34 17.23
CA ARG A 75 -5.85 10.61 17.59
C ARG A 75 -6.51 10.10 16.32
N PRO A 76 -6.15 8.89 15.87
CA PRO A 76 -6.67 8.36 14.62
C PRO A 76 -8.20 8.20 14.67
N LYS A 77 -8.87 8.43 13.54
CA LYS A 77 -10.27 8.06 13.36
C LYS A 77 -10.38 6.53 13.23
N PRO A 78 -11.54 5.93 13.57
CA PRO A 78 -11.71 4.47 13.50
C PRO A 78 -11.37 3.82 12.15
N ASN A 79 -11.56 4.55 11.05
CA ASN A 79 -11.28 4.08 9.69
C ASN A 79 -9.84 4.36 9.21
N GLN A 80 -8.99 4.98 10.04
CA GLN A 80 -7.57 5.18 9.75
C GLN A 80 -6.77 3.94 10.17
N VAL A 81 -6.94 2.87 9.40
CA VAL A 81 -6.31 1.56 9.56
C VAL A 81 -5.98 0.97 8.18
N ASN A 82 -5.31 -0.18 8.16
CA ASN A 82 -5.21 -1.01 6.95
C ASN A 82 -6.58 -1.59 6.58
N LEU A 83 -7.04 -1.35 5.36
CA LEU A 83 -8.34 -1.80 4.84
C LEU A 83 -8.29 -3.11 4.05
N ALA A 84 -7.12 -3.74 3.91
CA ALA A 84 -6.94 -4.91 3.03
C ALA A 84 -7.83 -6.10 3.44
N ASP A 85 -8.03 -6.32 4.74
CA ASP A 85 -8.83 -7.45 5.24
C ASP A 85 -10.32 -7.12 5.45
N ASP A 86 -10.74 -5.87 5.16
CA ASP A 86 -12.13 -5.47 5.30
C ASP A 86 -12.95 -5.92 4.06
N PRO A 87 -13.93 -6.83 4.21
CA PRO A 87 -14.71 -7.35 3.09
C PRO A 87 -15.48 -6.26 2.33
N LYS A 88 -15.77 -5.12 2.97
CA LYS A 88 -16.37 -3.95 2.32
C LYS A 88 -15.50 -3.42 1.18
N TRP A 89 -14.18 -3.54 1.30
CA TRP A 89 -13.21 -3.03 0.34
C TRP A 89 -12.63 -4.11 -0.56
N ALA A 90 -13.12 -5.35 -0.51
CA ALA A 90 -12.60 -6.46 -1.31
C ALA A 90 -12.56 -6.16 -2.83
N ALA A 91 -13.60 -5.50 -3.36
CA ALA A 91 -13.62 -5.09 -4.77
C ALA A 91 -12.54 -4.05 -5.10
N LYS A 92 -12.31 -3.09 -4.19
CA LYS A 92 -11.26 -2.07 -4.35
C LYS A 92 -9.87 -2.68 -4.20
N LEU A 93 -9.70 -3.63 -3.27
CA LEU A 93 -8.45 -4.38 -3.14
C LEU A 93 -8.12 -5.09 -4.44
N ALA A 94 -9.05 -5.88 -4.98
CA ALA A 94 -8.85 -6.61 -6.24
C ALA A 94 -8.52 -5.67 -7.42
N GLU A 95 -9.19 -4.51 -7.51
CA GLU A 95 -8.87 -3.48 -8.51
C GLU A 95 -7.42 -2.99 -8.38
N MET A 96 -6.98 -2.67 -7.17
CA MET A 96 -5.63 -2.15 -6.92
C MET A 96 -4.55 -3.23 -7.10
N GLU A 97 -4.84 -4.49 -6.78
CA GLU A 97 -3.94 -5.62 -7.02
C GLU A 97 -3.78 -5.92 -8.51
N ALA A 98 -4.87 -5.86 -9.27
CA ALA A 98 -4.84 -5.97 -10.72
C ALA A 98 -4.04 -4.82 -11.35
N LEU A 99 -4.21 -3.58 -10.86
CA LEU A 99 -3.42 -2.43 -11.27
C LEU A 99 -1.92 -2.62 -10.97
N LEU A 100 -1.59 -3.12 -9.79
CA LEU A 100 -0.22 -3.40 -9.40
C LEU A 100 0.45 -4.41 -10.35
N LEU A 101 -0.24 -5.51 -10.65
CA LEU A 101 0.25 -6.52 -11.60
C LEU A 101 0.43 -5.93 -13.00
N ALA A 102 -0.51 -5.09 -13.45
CA ALA A 102 -0.43 -4.43 -14.74
C ALA A 102 0.78 -3.49 -14.84
N GLU A 103 1.06 -2.70 -13.79
CA GLU A 103 2.24 -1.82 -13.75
C GLU A 103 3.55 -2.61 -13.67
N GLN A 104 3.58 -3.71 -12.91
CA GLN A 104 4.71 -4.64 -12.90
C GLN A 104 4.99 -5.22 -14.30
N LYS A 105 3.95 -5.65 -15.02
CA LYS A 105 4.09 -6.13 -16.41
C LYS A 105 4.55 -5.03 -17.35
N ARG A 106 3.93 -3.85 -17.30
CA ARG A 106 4.26 -2.69 -18.16
C ARG A 106 5.70 -2.23 -18.01
N LEU A 107 6.24 -2.29 -16.79
CA LEU A 107 7.60 -1.85 -16.48
C LEU A 107 8.63 -2.98 -16.49
N ASN A 108 8.23 -4.19 -16.89
CA ASN A 108 9.08 -5.39 -16.86
C ASN A 108 9.72 -5.62 -15.48
N ASP A 109 8.94 -5.44 -14.42
CA ASP A 109 9.43 -5.73 -13.08
C ASP A 109 9.81 -7.22 -12.99
N PRO A 110 11.08 -7.54 -12.63
CA PRO A 110 11.58 -8.91 -12.69
C PRO A 110 11.08 -9.78 -11.54
N TYR A 111 10.42 -9.22 -10.53
CA TYR A 111 9.96 -9.97 -9.37
C TYR A 111 8.43 -9.90 -9.20
N ARG A 112 7.80 -11.07 -9.25
CA ARG A 112 6.38 -11.27 -8.94
C ARG A 112 6.23 -11.58 -7.45
N LEU A 113 5.16 -11.03 -6.85
CA LEU A 113 4.79 -11.30 -5.45
C LEU A 113 4.16 -12.69 -5.31
N TRP A 114 4.11 -13.21 -4.09
CA TRP A 114 3.67 -14.57 -3.77
C TRP A 114 2.32 -15.01 -4.34
N ASP A 115 1.38 -14.09 -4.55
CA ASP A 115 0.03 -14.36 -5.03
C ASP A 115 -0.20 -13.90 -6.48
N GLN A 116 0.88 -13.63 -7.21
CA GLN A 116 0.82 -13.23 -8.61
C GLN A 116 1.23 -14.38 -9.54
N PRO A 117 0.74 -14.36 -10.80
CA PRO A 117 1.22 -15.27 -11.83
C PRO A 117 2.75 -15.15 -12.05
N LYS A 118 3.40 -16.28 -12.33
CA LYS A 118 4.85 -16.39 -12.59
C LYS A 118 5.18 -16.46 -14.10
N ASP A 119 4.24 -16.01 -14.92
CA ASP A 119 4.30 -16.03 -16.39
C ASP A 119 5.38 -15.11 -16.96
#